data_AF-Q1LE92-F1
#
_entry.id   AF-Q1LE92-F1
#
_cell.length_a   1.000
_cell.length_b   1.000
_cell.length_c   1.000
_cell.angle_alpha   90.00
_cell.angle_beta   90.00
_cell.angle_gamma   90.00
#
_symmetry.space_group_name_H-M   'P 1'
#
loop_
_entity.id
_entity.type
_entity.pdbx_description
1 polymer ?
#
loop_
_entity_poly.entity_id
_entity_poly.type
_entity_poly.pdbx_seq_one_letter_code
_entity_poly.pdbx_strand_id
1 'polypeptide(L)'
;MELKTARLTILIDPNKKAAFEALCAQQDRTASQVIRQLIRDYLTQHGVDYVPSGLNLDETVEGKPATAKKPARKKSSQRDTTSPARRRTVRRGA
;
A
#
# COMPACT_ATOMS: atom_id res chain seq x y z
N MET A 1 15.71 26.43 1.07
CA MET A 1 14.80 25.96 2.13
C MET A 1 15.52 24.88 2.92
N GLU A 2 15.85 25.15 4.18
CA GLU A 2 16.45 24.13 5.04
C GLU A 2 15.43 23.03 5.32
N LEU A 3 15.71 21.83 4.81
CA LEU A 3 14.96 20.64 5.15
C LEU A 3 15.26 20.32 6.62
N LYS A 4 14.34 20.71 7.52
CA LYS A 4 14.39 20.31 8.94
C LYS A 4 14.38 18.78 9.00
N THR A 5 15.55 18.18 9.13
CA THR A 5 15.74 16.73 9.19
C THR A 5 16.00 16.33 10.64
N ALA A 6 15.28 15.33 11.12
CA ALA A 6 15.49 14.71 12.43
C ALA A 6 16.11 13.32 12.25
N ARG A 7 16.95 12.91 13.20
CA ARG A 7 17.54 11.57 13.24
C ARG A 7 16.73 10.70 14.19
N LEU A 8 16.29 9.53 13.70
CA LEU A 8 15.66 8.49 14.52
C LEU A 8 16.64 7.33 14.67
N THR A 9 17.08 7.07 15.90
CA THR A 9 17.96 5.94 16.24
C THR A 9 17.12 4.85 16.91
N ILE A 10 17.22 3.62 16.41
CA ILE A 10 16.49 2.47 16.93
C ILE A 10 17.50 1.38 17.25
N LEU A 11 17.43 0.82 18.46
CA LEU A 11 18.19 -0.37 18.83
C LEU A 11 17.38 -1.61 18.45
N ILE A 12 17.96 -2.47 17.63
CA ILE A 12 17.36 -3.73 17.20
C ILE A 12 18.39 -4.85 17.28
N ASP A 13 17.90 -6.07 17.41
CA ASP A 13 18.73 -7.27 17.34
C ASP A 13 19.50 -7.34 16.00
N PRO A 14 20.79 -7.73 16.01
CA PRO A 14 21.62 -7.77 14.81
C PRO A 14 21.10 -8.74 13.74
N ASN A 15 20.54 -9.89 14.12
CA ASN A 15 20.00 -10.86 13.17
C ASN A 15 18.74 -10.32 12.49
N LYS A 16 17.86 -9.65 13.26
CA LYS A 16 16.69 -8.96 12.70
C LYS A 16 17.07 -7.84 11.74
N LYS A 17 18.08 -7.05 12.07
CA LYS A 17 18.62 -6.01 11.17
C LYS A 17 19.07 -6.62 9.84
N ALA A 18 19.89 -7.68 9.89
CA ALA A 18 20.41 -8.33 8.71
C ALA A 18 19.30 -8.92 7.82
N ALA A 19 18.33 -9.61 8.43
CA ALA A 19 17.18 -10.17 7.71
C ALA A 19 16.33 -9.07 7.05
N PHE A 20 16.09 -7.95 7.76
CA PHE A 20 15.32 -6.83 7.22
C PHE A 20 16.04 -6.14 6.06
N GLU A 21 17.34 -5.91 6.19
CA GLU A 21 18.16 -5.33 5.12
C GLU A 21 18.22 -6.23 3.87
N ALA A 22 18.36 -7.54 4.07
CA ALA A 22 18.32 -8.51 2.97
C ALA A 22 16.96 -8.51 2.24
N LEU A 23 15.86 -8.47 2.98
CA LEU A 23 14.51 -8.37 2.41
C LEU A 23 14.32 -7.06 1.62
N CYS A 24 14.81 -5.94 2.14
CA CYS A 24 14.74 -4.66 1.45
C CYS A 24 15.57 -4.67 0.17
N ALA A 25 16.76 -5.26 0.20
CA ALA A 25 17.64 -5.38 -0.96
C ALA A 25 17.02 -6.22 -2.09
N GLN A 26 16.27 -7.28 -1.76
CA GLN A 26 15.53 -8.07 -2.74
C GLN A 26 14.43 -7.29 -3.49
N GLN A 27 13.99 -6.16 -2.93
CA GLN A 27 12.93 -5.33 -3.47
C GLN A 27 13.45 -3.99 -4.03
N ASP A 28 14.78 -3.84 -4.17
CA ASP A 28 15.44 -2.61 -4.61
C ASP A 28 15.09 -1.39 -3.73
N ARG A 29 14.86 -1.61 -2.43
CA ARG A 29 14.56 -0.57 -1.45
C ARG A 29 15.64 -0.52 -0.38
N THR A 30 15.84 0.67 0.20
CA THR A 30 16.68 0.81 1.39
C THR A 30 15.81 0.71 2.66
N ALA A 31 16.37 0.15 3.73
CA ALA A 31 15.69 0.02 5.02
C ALA A 31 15.07 1.36 5.49
N SER A 32 15.80 2.47 5.31
CA SER A 32 15.32 3.82 5.64
C SER A 32 14.08 4.25 4.84
N GLN A 33 13.96 3.84 3.58
CA GLN A 33 12.77 4.15 2.77
C GLN A 33 11.56 3.38 3.29
N VAL A 34 11.73 2.09 3.59
CA VAL A 34 10.66 1.23 4.12
C VAL A 34 10.20 1.73 5.48
N ILE A 35 11.12 2.02 6.40
CA ILE A 35 10.79 2.55 7.73
C ILE A 35 10.01 3.87 7.64
N ARG A 36 10.41 4.79 6.75
CA ARG A 36 9.66 6.05 6.57
C ARG A 36 8.26 5.84 6.02
N GLN A 37 8.05 4.83 5.17
CA GLN A 37 6.71 4.48 4.70
C GLN A 37 5.88 3.89 5.85
N LEU A 38 6.46 2.96 6.61
CA LEU A 38 5.82 2.35 7.78
C LEU A 38 5.39 3.41 8.81
N ILE A 39 6.22 4.42 9.09
CA ILE A 39 5.86 5.52 10.00
C ILE A 39 4.64 6.28 9.47
N ARG A 40 4.61 6.64 8.18
CA ARG A 40 3.49 7.37 7.56
C ARG A 40 2.20 6.56 7.60
N ASP A 41 2.27 5.28 7.25
CA ASP A 41 1.11 4.40 7.25
C ASP A 41 0.59 4.17 8.67
N TYR A 42 1.49 4.06 9.65
CA TYR A 42 1.13 3.91 11.06
C TYR A 42 0.40 5.15 11.60
N LEU A 43 0.92 6.35 11.33
CA LEU A 43 0.24 7.61 11.72
C LEU A 43 -1.15 7.70 11.09
N THR A 44 -1.27 7.35 9.81
CA THR A 44 -2.56 7.35 9.09
C THR A 44 -3.55 6.35 9.70
N GLN A 45 -3.10 5.14 10.05
CA GLN A 45 -3.93 4.12 10.68
C GLN A 45 -4.45 4.55 12.06
N HIS A 46 -3.68 5.35 12.79
CA HIS A 46 -4.07 5.90 14.08
C HIS A 46 -4.77 7.26 14.02
N GLY A 47 -5.02 7.80 12.81
CA GLY A 47 -5.71 9.08 12.61
C GLY A 47 -4.92 10.29 13.10
N VAL A 48 -3.58 10.19 13.10
CA VAL A 48 -2.71 11.30 13.50
C VAL A 48 -2.33 12.11 12.27
N ASP A 49 -2.80 13.34 12.20
CA ASP A 49 -2.43 14.28 11.15
C ASP A 49 -0.99 14.78 11.38
N TYR A 50 -0.15 14.68 10.35
CA TYR A 50 1.23 15.16 10.37
C TYR A 50 1.46 16.19 9.25
N VAL A 51 1.90 17.39 9.64
CA VAL A 51 2.31 18.44 8.72
C VAL A 51 3.83 18.37 8.54
N PRO A 52 4.34 18.10 7.32
CA PRO A 52 5.77 18.13 7.04
C PRO A 52 6.36 19.50 7.36
N SER A 53 7.46 19.52 8.10
CA SER A 53 8.13 20.73 8.60
C SER A 53 8.70 21.67 7.52
N GLY A 54 8.60 21.31 6.24
CA GLY A 54 8.96 22.13 5.08
C GLY A 54 7.76 22.69 4.30
N LEU A 55 6.53 22.32 4.66
CA LEU A 55 5.30 22.91 4.13
C LEU A 55 4.77 23.89 5.18
N ASN A 56 5.19 25.16 5.10
CA ASN A 56 4.47 26.22 5.80
C ASN A 56 3.12 26.38 5.09
N LEU A 57 2.05 25.90 5.72
CA LEU A 57 0.67 25.97 5.22
C LEU A 57 0.00 27.32 5.56
N ASP A 58 0.77 28.41 5.58
CA ASP A 58 0.23 29.74 5.90
C ASP A 58 -0.38 30.45 4.67
N GLU A 59 -0.48 29.79 3.51
CA GLU A 59 -1.03 30.37 2.26
C GLU A 59 -2.22 29.62 1.62
N THR A 60 -3.00 28.83 2.36
CA THR A 60 -4.36 28.50 1.88
C THR A 60 -5.35 28.28 3.03
N VAL A 61 -5.69 29.38 3.69
CA VAL A 61 -6.98 29.48 4.39
C VAL A 61 -8.07 29.49 3.33
N GLU A 62 -8.70 28.34 3.06
CA GLU A 62 -10.14 28.22 2.78
C GLU A 62 -10.57 26.76 2.55
N GLY A 63 -11.20 26.20 3.59
CA GLY A 63 -12.41 25.36 3.50
C GLY A 63 -12.40 24.09 2.65
N LYS A 64 -12.18 22.93 3.30
CA LYS A 64 -13.04 21.76 3.08
C LYS A 64 -12.95 20.75 4.23
N PRO A 65 -14.02 20.58 5.03
CA PRO A 65 -14.10 19.49 5.99
C PRO A 65 -14.70 18.23 5.34
N ALA A 66 -14.44 17.11 6.02
CA ALA A 66 -15.23 15.88 6.04
C ALA A 66 -15.12 14.90 4.84
N THR A 67 -14.46 13.77 5.14
CA THR A 67 -14.94 12.38 4.96
C THR A 67 -15.50 11.89 3.61
N ALA A 68 -15.15 10.63 3.36
CA ALA A 68 -15.75 9.65 2.44
C ALA A 68 -15.24 9.64 0.98
N LYS A 69 -14.55 8.55 0.64
CA LYS A 69 -15.04 7.63 -0.41
C LYS A 69 -14.53 6.21 -0.22
N LYS A 70 -15.43 5.40 0.35
CA LYS A 70 -15.53 3.94 0.22
C LYS A 70 -15.42 3.56 -1.28
N PRO A 71 -14.65 2.54 -1.70
CA PRO A 71 -14.65 2.14 -3.09
C PRO A 71 -16.02 1.54 -3.44
N ALA A 72 -16.62 2.11 -4.48
CA ALA A 72 -17.89 1.65 -5.03
C ALA A 72 -17.76 0.21 -5.52
N ARG A 73 -18.58 -0.66 -4.93
CA ARG A 73 -18.81 -2.04 -5.32
C ARG A 73 -19.43 -2.07 -6.72
N LYS A 74 -18.62 -2.22 -7.78
CA LYS A 74 -19.12 -2.57 -9.12
C LYS A 74 -19.59 -4.03 -9.07
N LYS A 75 -20.91 -4.24 -9.09
CA LYS A 75 -21.52 -5.52 -9.48
C LYS A 75 -21.29 -5.69 -10.98
N SER A 76 -20.39 -6.59 -11.36
CA SER A 76 -20.45 -7.25 -12.66
C SER A 76 -20.75 -8.73 -12.43
N SER A 77 -22.04 -9.02 -12.35
CA SER A 77 -22.64 -10.20 -12.98
C SER A 77 -22.03 -10.32 -14.38
N GLN A 78 -21.33 -11.38 -14.74
CA GLN A 78 -21.93 -12.63 -15.17
C GLN A 78 -20.99 -13.81 -14.84
N ARG A 79 -21.50 -14.74 -14.03
CA ARG A 79 -21.08 -16.14 -14.06
C ARG A 79 -22.26 -16.88 -14.67
N ASP A 80 -22.24 -17.09 -15.98
CA ASP A 80 -23.08 -18.11 -16.59
C ASP A 80 -22.48 -19.46 -16.25
N THR A 81 -22.97 -20.01 -15.16
CA THR A 81 -22.85 -21.42 -14.82
C THR A 81 -23.87 -22.19 -15.65
N THR A 82 -23.42 -22.80 -16.75
CA THR A 82 -24.11 -23.96 -17.31
C THR A 82 -23.09 -25.04 -17.61
N SER A 83 -23.08 -26.05 -16.75
CA SER A 83 -22.28 -27.27 -16.85
C SER A 83 -23.04 -28.31 -17.74
N PRO A 84 -22.48 -29.50 -18.00
CA PRO A 84 -22.15 -30.00 -19.34
C PRO A 84 -23.20 -30.96 -19.92
N ALA A 85 -23.56 -30.78 -21.20
CA ALA A 85 -24.43 -31.70 -21.93
C ALA A 85 -23.65 -32.50 -22.99
N ARG A 86 -23.15 -33.66 -22.55
CA ARG A 86 -23.15 -34.94 -23.26
C ARG A 86 -23.57 -34.87 -24.75
N ARG A 87 -22.61 -34.95 -25.68
CA ARG A 87 -22.90 -35.47 -27.03
C ARG A 87 -21.78 -36.39 -27.53
N ARG A 88 -22.05 -37.66 -27.28
CA ARG A 88 -21.52 -38.85 -27.93
C ARG A 88 -21.75 -38.73 -29.45
N THR A 89 -20.68 -38.72 -30.25
CA THR A 89 -20.74 -39.21 -31.63
C THR A 89 -19.42 -39.89 -31.99
N VAL A 90 -19.53 -41.20 -32.11
CA VAL A 90 -18.62 -42.11 -32.79
C VAL A 90 -18.67 -41.79 -34.29
N ARG A 91 -17.51 -41.72 -34.97
CA ARG A 91 -17.30 -42.02 -36.41
C ARG A 91 -15.78 -41.98 -36.66
N ARG A 92 -15.07 -43.12 -36.68
CA ARG A 92 -14.88 -44.10 -37.79
C ARG A 92 -14.26 -43.52 -39.06
N GLY A 93 -13.10 -44.08 -39.41
CA GLY A 93 -12.54 -44.20 -40.78
C GLY A 93 -11.70 -43.00 -41.21
N ALA A 94 -10.60 -43.14 -41.92
CA ALA A 94 -9.83 -44.29 -42.43
C ALA A 94 -8.46 -43.72 -42.82
#